data_AF-A0A9P9IQ58-F1
#
_entry.id   AF-A0A9P9IQ58-F1
#
_cell.length_a   1.000
_cell.length_b   1.000
_cell.length_c   1.000
_cell.angle_alpha   90.00
_cell.angle_beta   90.00
_cell.angle_gamma   90.00
#
_symmetry.space_group_name_H-M   'P 1'
#
loop_
_entity.id
_entity.type
_entity.pdbx_description
1 polymer ?
#
loop_
_entity_poly.entity_id
_entity_poly.type
_entity_poly.pdbx_seq_one_letter_code
_entity_poly.pdbx_strand_id
1 'polypeptide(L)'
;MTKIGIVPLGFEMSEIVFEKMHANGDDCVIIDMRGRESTIDQHVARRFGDRNCGVGFNQLAVMSDCEDATAFLTFWNPDGSTLDACGSATRGVARKCMLETDSASVVLRTKRGLLRCLRELDGLISIDMGSPLTDWRHIPTSHHLDTLRLPLPGDPAACNMGNPHCTFFVDDLAAVSVETDGPPIETHSIFPEKTNVHFVQVLSSSHIRLRIWERGGGVPLGSGSCSCGAAVNGIRRGLLGNTVEVECDGGSVTLQGLNETVGSDAVMEQIMLNYAYQLMAIGITMTESRGNDTLESFTIRHVSCAEELHQWIPSLVRLLQSCVNIDPASSSIGFRAPLSEAKATAYWESLPANLFGAQPSTTLFVLSRGSDAVGTIQLVTHPKETHAHKVEVGKLLVAGEERGNGLGKRLMEMAERYAFDKLGKTMVLLDTATETPARGFYLKLGYTEWGICPRYAESATGDLHDCSFFYKILDI
;
A
#
# COMPACT_ATOMS: atom_id res chain seq x y z
N MET A 1 -0.79 1.36 -11.68
CA MET A 1 -0.75 2.70 -12.29
C MET A 1 -1.05 3.73 -11.22
N THR A 2 -0.14 4.68 -11.10
CA THR A 2 0.15 5.64 -10.02
C THR A 2 -0.64 6.95 -10.08
N LYS A 3 -0.93 7.60 -8.92
CA LYS A 3 -0.96 9.09 -8.75
C LYS A 3 -0.76 9.61 -7.30
N ILE A 4 0.36 10.32 -7.05
CA ILE A 4 0.52 11.78 -6.78
C ILE A 4 -0.31 12.45 -5.67
N GLY A 5 0.36 13.18 -4.76
CA GLY A 5 -0.25 14.18 -3.85
C GLY A 5 0.76 15.27 -3.41
N ILE A 6 0.28 16.50 -3.24
CA ILE A 6 1.01 17.76 -2.97
C ILE A 6 0.59 18.34 -1.60
N VAL A 7 1.51 18.92 -0.82
CA VAL A 7 1.24 19.67 0.43
C VAL A 7 1.86 21.07 0.32
N PRO A 8 1.16 22.17 0.67
CA PRO A 8 1.65 23.51 0.35
C PRO A 8 2.60 24.04 1.42
N LEU A 9 3.80 24.43 1.00
CA LEU A 9 4.72 25.39 1.62
C LEU A 9 5.72 25.72 0.52
N GLY A 10 5.75 26.96 0.02
CA GLY A 10 6.36 27.30 -1.27
C GLY A 10 7.77 26.75 -1.48
N PHE A 11 7.90 25.66 -2.23
CA PHE A 11 9.10 25.04 -2.80
C PHE A 11 8.58 23.99 -3.83
N GLU A 12 9.34 23.70 -4.88
CA GLU A 12 8.95 22.81 -6.00
C GLU A 12 8.24 21.52 -5.55
N MET A 13 7.10 21.22 -6.17
CA MET A 13 6.30 20.05 -5.83
C MET A 13 6.81 18.81 -6.57
N SER A 14 7.47 17.90 -5.85
CA SER A 14 7.85 16.59 -6.37
C SER A 14 6.85 15.51 -5.97
N GLU A 15 6.28 14.81 -6.94
CA GLU A 15 5.35 13.71 -6.69
C GLU A 15 6.12 12.42 -6.37
N ILE A 16 5.84 11.80 -5.22
CA ILE A 16 6.50 10.56 -4.79
C ILE A 16 5.54 9.38 -4.93
N VAL A 17 5.96 8.39 -5.72
CA VAL A 17 5.23 7.14 -5.93
C VAL A 17 5.72 6.12 -4.92
N PHE A 18 4.80 5.47 -4.22
CA PHE A 18 5.16 4.44 -3.27
C PHE A 18 4.22 3.24 -3.28
N GLU A 19 4.72 2.11 -2.79
CA GLU A 19 3.97 0.89 -2.51
C GLU A 19 4.02 0.64 -1.00
N LYS A 20 2.87 0.64 -0.33
CA LYS A 20 2.79 0.27 1.10
C LYS A 20 2.37 -1.18 1.23
N MET A 21 3.01 -1.91 2.12
CA MET A 21 2.79 -3.34 2.39
C MET A 21 3.13 -3.67 3.85
N HIS A 22 2.91 -4.91 4.28
CA HIS A 22 3.34 -5.36 5.60
C HIS A 22 3.73 -6.84 5.62
N ALA A 23 4.52 -7.24 6.62
CA ALA A 23 4.83 -8.64 6.92
C ALA A 23 4.46 -8.94 8.39
N ASN A 24 3.42 -9.74 8.64
CA ASN A 24 2.90 -10.03 10.00
C ASN A 24 2.66 -8.76 10.83
N GLY A 25 2.06 -7.74 10.22
CA GLY A 25 1.80 -6.43 10.83
C GLY A 25 2.99 -5.47 10.89
N ASP A 26 4.19 -5.89 10.44
CA ASP A 26 5.34 -5.00 10.23
C ASP A 26 5.17 -4.22 8.92
N ASP A 27 4.57 -3.02 8.97
CA ASP A 27 4.23 -2.24 7.77
C ASP A 27 5.43 -1.46 7.23
N CYS A 28 5.65 -1.54 5.92
CA CYS A 28 6.71 -0.84 5.23
C CYS A 28 6.22 -0.13 3.97
N VAL A 29 6.97 0.89 3.57
CA VAL A 29 6.76 1.65 2.33
C VAL A 29 7.95 1.41 1.41
N ILE A 30 7.70 1.26 0.12
CA ILE A 30 8.73 1.13 -0.91
C ILE A 30 8.58 2.27 -1.90
N ILE A 31 9.67 2.99 -2.17
CA ILE A 31 9.76 4.03 -3.19
C ILE A 31 10.79 3.58 -4.21
N ASP A 32 10.41 3.54 -5.48
CA ASP A 32 11.31 3.18 -6.58
C ASP A 32 11.85 4.44 -7.26
N MET A 33 13.13 4.73 -7.04
CA MET A 33 13.86 5.85 -7.64
C MET A 33 14.87 5.39 -8.70
N ARG A 34 14.81 4.12 -9.16
CA ARG A 34 15.66 3.65 -10.27
C ARG A 34 15.42 4.50 -11.54
N GLY A 35 16.49 4.78 -12.27
CA GLY A 35 16.50 5.66 -13.44
C GLY A 35 16.26 7.14 -13.13
N ARG A 36 16.36 7.56 -11.85
CA ARG A 36 16.11 8.94 -11.38
C ARG A 36 17.08 9.31 -10.26
N GLU A 37 17.30 10.61 -10.05
CA GLU A 37 17.97 11.06 -8.82
C GLU A 37 17.02 10.90 -7.62
N SER A 38 17.53 10.34 -6.52
CA SER A 38 16.75 10.16 -5.30
C SER A 38 16.53 11.52 -4.61
N THR A 39 15.27 11.93 -4.50
CA THR A 39 14.84 13.10 -3.72
C THR A 39 14.45 12.74 -2.28
N ILE A 40 14.59 11.46 -1.88
CA ILE A 40 14.21 11.00 -0.55
C ILE A 40 15.36 11.22 0.43
N ASP A 41 15.13 12.10 1.40
CA ASP A 41 16.05 12.38 2.50
C ASP A 41 15.42 12.13 3.88
N GLN A 42 16.17 12.45 4.93
CA GLN A 42 15.72 12.32 6.33
C GLN A 42 14.42 13.09 6.62
N HIS A 43 14.25 14.27 6.03
CA HIS A 43 13.08 15.10 6.26
C HIS A 43 11.84 14.49 5.61
N VAL A 44 11.97 14.01 4.37
CA VAL A 44 10.92 13.28 3.66
C VAL A 44 10.54 12.00 4.41
N ALA A 45 11.53 11.22 4.87
CA ALA A 45 11.28 10.01 5.64
C ALA A 45 10.50 10.26 6.93
N ARG A 46 10.86 11.31 7.70
CA ARG A 46 10.12 11.73 8.90
C ARG A 46 8.67 12.07 8.60
N ARG A 47 8.46 12.85 7.54
CA ARG A 47 7.12 13.31 7.16
C ARG A 47 6.25 12.18 6.66
N PHE A 48 6.80 11.23 5.89
CA PHE A 48 6.06 10.04 5.47
C PHE A 48 5.80 9.08 6.64
N GLY A 49 6.73 8.98 7.60
CA GLY A 49 6.66 8.06 8.73
C GLY A 49 5.64 8.43 9.80
N ASP A 50 5.20 9.69 9.86
CA ASP A 50 4.14 10.12 10.78
C ASP A 50 2.85 9.33 10.50
N ARG A 51 2.34 8.62 11.51
CA ARG A 51 1.15 7.77 11.37
C ARG A 51 -0.17 8.55 11.35
N ASN A 52 -0.19 9.80 11.79
CA ASN A 52 -1.37 10.65 11.84
C ASN A 52 -1.46 11.58 10.62
N CYS A 53 -0.32 12.15 10.24
CA CYS A 53 -0.23 13.20 9.20
C CYS A 53 0.56 12.77 7.96
N GLY A 54 1.18 11.59 7.99
CA GLY A 54 1.93 11.00 6.88
C GLY A 54 1.30 9.69 6.42
N VAL A 55 2.06 8.89 5.66
CA VAL A 55 1.62 7.56 5.22
C VAL A 55 1.60 6.56 6.39
N GLY A 56 2.50 6.76 7.36
CA GLY A 56 2.79 5.84 8.44
C GLY A 56 3.52 4.59 7.94
N PHE A 57 4.60 4.20 8.61
CA PHE A 57 5.29 2.94 8.38
C PHE A 57 6.14 2.58 9.60
N ASN A 58 6.58 1.33 9.70
CA ASN A 58 7.71 0.93 10.54
C ASN A 58 9.04 1.15 9.80
N GLN A 59 9.14 0.81 8.52
CA GLN A 59 10.32 1.14 7.70
C GLN A 59 9.97 1.59 6.28
N LEU A 60 10.75 2.53 5.76
CA LEU A 60 10.73 2.94 4.36
C LEU A 60 11.96 2.38 3.64
N ALA A 61 11.76 1.71 2.49
CA ALA A 61 12.80 1.30 1.57
C ALA A 61 12.77 2.17 0.30
N VAL A 62 13.93 2.70 -0.07
CA VAL A 62 14.13 3.45 -1.31
C VAL A 62 15.03 2.63 -2.22
N MET A 63 14.53 2.31 -3.41
CA MET A 63 15.28 1.60 -4.45
C MET A 63 16.00 2.61 -5.34
N SER A 64 17.25 2.32 -5.67
CA SER A 64 18.09 3.12 -6.58
C SER A 64 18.86 2.20 -7.52
N ASP A 65 19.39 2.76 -8.62
CA ASP A 65 20.17 2.00 -9.59
C ASP A 65 21.42 1.39 -8.94
N CYS A 66 21.79 0.20 -9.40
CA CYS A 66 22.94 -0.54 -8.90
C CYS A 66 23.60 -1.31 -10.05
N GLU A 67 24.93 -1.28 -10.12
CA GLU A 67 25.68 -1.95 -11.20
C GLU A 67 25.77 -3.47 -11.01
N ASP A 68 25.79 -3.94 -9.76
CA ASP A 68 26.11 -5.33 -9.40
C ASP A 68 24.95 -6.09 -8.74
N ALA A 69 23.75 -5.50 -8.74
CA ALA A 69 22.51 -6.07 -8.22
C ALA A 69 21.31 -5.46 -8.95
N THR A 70 20.11 -6.02 -8.74
CA THR A 70 18.88 -5.51 -9.39
C THR A 70 18.46 -4.12 -8.88
N ALA A 71 18.81 -3.78 -7.65
CA ALA A 71 18.62 -2.46 -7.05
C ALA A 71 19.51 -2.30 -5.81
N PHE A 72 19.86 -1.05 -5.48
CA PHE A 72 20.43 -0.68 -4.19
C PHE A 72 19.33 -0.15 -3.28
N LEU A 73 19.25 -0.66 -2.05
CA LEU A 73 18.24 -0.32 -1.06
C LEU A 73 18.81 0.56 0.04
N THR A 74 18.16 1.70 0.24
CA THR A 74 18.36 2.57 1.41
C THR A 74 17.13 2.47 2.30
N PHE A 75 17.33 2.24 3.59
CA PHE A 75 16.24 2.11 4.54
C PHE A 75 16.19 3.27 5.53
N TRP A 76 14.97 3.69 5.89
CA TRP A 76 14.69 4.77 6.84
C TRP A 76 13.70 4.33 7.91
N ASN A 77 13.97 4.71 9.15
CA ASN A 77 13.03 4.68 10.27
C ASN A 77 12.05 5.87 10.19
N PRO A 78 10.92 5.83 10.92
CA PRO A 78 9.94 6.91 10.94
C PRO A 78 10.49 8.21 11.56
N ASP A 79 11.53 8.11 12.39
CA ASP A 79 12.27 9.25 12.94
C ASP A 79 13.34 9.80 11.97
N GLY A 80 13.41 9.27 10.74
CA GLY A 80 14.35 9.63 9.69
C GLY A 80 15.79 9.18 9.91
N SER A 81 16.07 8.33 10.91
CA SER A 81 17.36 7.64 10.99
C SER A 81 17.46 6.52 9.95
N THR A 82 18.67 6.17 9.50
CA THR A 82 18.85 5.06 8.54
C THR A 82 19.18 3.75 9.23
N LEU A 83 18.85 2.64 8.57
CA LEU A 83 19.22 1.28 8.95
C LEU A 83 19.95 0.58 7.81
N ASP A 84 20.82 -0.38 8.17
CA ASP A 84 21.67 -1.06 7.18
C ASP A 84 20.95 -2.21 6.47
N ALA A 85 19.91 -2.79 7.09
CA ALA A 85 19.07 -3.84 6.52
C ALA A 85 17.68 -3.87 7.17
N CYS A 86 16.66 -4.26 6.40
CA CYS A 86 15.30 -4.55 6.89
C CYS A 86 14.73 -5.75 6.15
N GLY A 87 14.48 -6.87 6.84
CA GLY A 87 13.98 -8.10 6.22
C GLY A 87 12.59 -7.92 5.59
N SER A 88 11.66 -7.24 6.27
CA SER A 88 10.29 -7.05 5.80
C SER A 88 10.21 -6.21 4.52
N ALA A 89 10.86 -5.05 4.51
CA ALA A 89 10.89 -4.21 3.32
C ALA A 89 11.67 -4.86 2.16
N THR A 90 12.76 -5.58 2.44
CA THR A 90 13.51 -6.32 1.41
C THR A 90 12.66 -7.39 0.73
N ARG A 91 11.78 -8.10 1.46
CA ARG A 91 10.87 -9.11 0.86
C ARG A 91 9.91 -8.46 -0.12
N GLY A 92 9.39 -7.29 0.26
CA GLY A 92 8.56 -6.45 -0.58
C GLY A 92 9.23 -6.05 -1.89
N VAL A 93 10.45 -5.50 -1.78
CA VAL A 93 11.26 -5.12 -2.95
C VAL A 93 11.54 -6.34 -3.83
N ALA A 94 11.93 -7.46 -3.22
CA ALA A 94 12.25 -8.67 -3.94
C ALA A 94 11.06 -9.19 -4.75
N ARG A 95 9.86 -9.23 -4.14
CA ARG A 95 8.61 -9.58 -4.83
C ARG A 95 8.35 -8.66 -6.02
N LYS A 96 8.49 -7.34 -5.83
CA LYS A 96 8.32 -6.34 -6.89
C LYS A 96 9.25 -6.62 -8.07
N CYS A 97 10.55 -6.74 -7.83
CA CYS A 97 11.53 -6.99 -8.88
C CYS A 97 11.33 -8.34 -9.60
N MET A 98 10.96 -9.38 -8.86
CA MET A 98 10.66 -10.70 -9.44
C MET A 98 9.43 -10.67 -10.34
N LEU A 99 8.41 -9.86 -10.03
CA LEU A 99 7.25 -9.68 -10.89
C LEU A 99 7.56 -8.87 -12.15
N GLU A 100 8.42 -7.84 -12.03
CA GLU A 100 8.84 -7.02 -13.18
C GLU A 100 9.66 -7.81 -14.21
N THR A 101 10.40 -8.81 -13.75
CA THR A 101 11.33 -9.59 -14.58
C THR A 101 10.88 -11.02 -14.86
N ASP A 102 9.74 -11.44 -14.30
CA ASP A 102 9.27 -12.83 -14.27
C ASP A 102 10.32 -13.84 -13.76
N SER A 103 11.23 -13.40 -12.89
CA SER A 103 12.30 -14.23 -12.34
C SER A 103 11.89 -14.92 -11.05
N ALA A 104 12.41 -16.13 -10.80
CA ALA A 104 12.24 -16.85 -9.54
C ALA A 104 13.22 -16.39 -8.43
N SER A 105 14.22 -15.58 -8.78
CA SER A 105 15.21 -15.08 -7.84
C SER A 105 15.67 -13.68 -8.19
N VAL A 106 16.08 -12.91 -7.19
CA VAL A 106 16.67 -11.58 -7.37
C VAL A 106 17.79 -11.38 -6.35
N VAL A 107 18.77 -10.55 -6.71
CA VAL A 107 19.83 -10.12 -5.81
C VAL A 107 19.68 -8.62 -5.57
N LEU A 108 19.65 -8.22 -4.32
CA LEU A 108 19.47 -6.82 -3.88
C LEU A 108 20.70 -6.37 -3.10
N ARG A 109 21.14 -5.13 -3.34
CA ARG A 109 22.27 -4.54 -2.60
C ARG A 109 21.75 -3.70 -1.44
N THR A 110 22.36 -3.84 -0.28
CA THR A 110 22.12 -3.00 0.91
C THR A 110 23.46 -2.49 1.46
N LYS A 111 23.44 -1.64 2.48
CA LYS A 111 24.66 -1.23 3.20
C LYS A 111 25.40 -2.43 3.82
N ARG A 112 24.66 -3.48 4.21
CA ARG A 112 25.21 -4.70 4.78
C ARG A 112 25.78 -5.67 3.73
N GLY A 113 25.53 -5.42 2.45
CA GLY A 113 26.01 -6.26 1.34
C GLY A 113 24.87 -6.77 0.44
N LEU A 114 25.19 -7.80 -0.33
CA LEU A 114 24.25 -8.47 -1.24
C LEU A 114 23.32 -9.41 -0.47
N LEU A 115 22.02 -9.28 -0.73
CA LEU A 115 20.98 -10.17 -0.22
C LEU A 115 20.39 -10.96 -1.38
N ARG A 116 20.44 -12.29 -1.29
CA ARG A 116 19.79 -13.18 -2.26
C ARG A 116 18.37 -13.44 -1.80
N CYS A 117 17.42 -13.24 -2.70
CA CYS A 117 16.01 -13.49 -2.45
C CYS A 117 15.46 -14.52 -3.44
N LEU A 118 14.66 -15.47 -2.98
CA LEU A 118 14.04 -16.51 -3.82
C LEU A 118 12.52 -16.48 -3.66
N ARG A 119 11.82 -16.81 -4.76
CA ARG A 119 10.38 -17.11 -4.75
C ARG A 119 10.20 -18.61 -4.57
N GLU A 120 9.61 -18.99 -3.46
CA GLU A 120 9.28 -20.38 -3.14
C GLU A 120 8.06 -20.87 -3.94
N LEU A 121 7.84 -22.19 -3.96
CA LEU A 121 6.79 -22.84 -4.76
C LEU A 121 5.37 -22.43 -4.37
N ASP A 122 5.17 -22.05 -3.11
CA ASP A 122 3.93 -21.55 -2.53
C ASP A 122 3.76 -20.02 -2.69
N GLY A 123 4.68 -19.37 -3.41
CA GLY A 123 4.64 -17.93 -3.69
C GLY A 123 5.27 -17.07 -2.60
N LEU A 124 5.92 -17.69 -1.60
CA LEU A 124 6.62 -17.01 -0.52
C LEU A 124 7.94 -16.42 -1.00
N ILE A 125 8.41 -15.38 -0.30
CA ILE A 125 9.71 -14.74 -0.59
C ILE A 125 10.65 -15.00 0.57
N SER A 126 11.67 -15.79 0.30
CA SER A 126 12.75 -16.07 1.23
C SER A 126 13.92 -15.12 0.97
N ILE A 127 14.66 -14.79 2.02
CA ILE A 127 15.80 -13.86 1.99
C ILE A 127 16.93 -14.44 2.79
N ASP A 128 18.13 -14.37 2.24
CA ASP A 128 19.36 -14.56 2.99
C ASP A 128 19.64 -13.35 3.90
N MET A 129 19.37 -13.48 5.21
CA MET A 129 19.65 -12.44 6.21
C MET A 129 21.13 -12.37 6.65
N GLY A 130 22.01 -13.18 6.05
CA GLY A 130 23.43 -13.30 6.39
C GLY A 130 23.68 -13.96 7.74
N SER A 131 24.96 -14.19 8.05
CA SER A 131 25.37 -14.84 9.30
C SER A 131 25.12 -13.95 10.52
N PRO A 132 24.68 -14.53 11.65
CA PRO A 132 24.55 -13.82 12.92
C PRO A 132 25.92 -13.44 13.47
N LEU A 133 26.03 -12.26 14.08
CA LEU A 133 27.21 -11.85 14.82
C LEU A 133 26.99 -12.11 16.31
N THR A 134 27.88 -12.90 16.93
CA THR A 134 27.72 -13.39 18.31
C THR A 134 28.80 -12.91 19.27
N ASP A 135 29.87 -12.31 18.75
CA ASP A 135 30.91 -11.68 19.57
C ASP A 135 30.38 -10.38 20.19
N TRP A 136 30.73 -10.14 21.45
CA TRP A 136 30.25 -9.01 22.25
C TRP A 136 30.53 -7.64 21.60
N ARG A 137 31.62 -7.49 20.83
CA ARG A 137 31.98 -6.26 20.12
C ARG A 137 31.06 -5.98 18.94
N HIS A 138 30.52 -7.04 18.34
CA HIS A 138 29.58 -6.93 17.23
C HIS A 138 28.12 -6.82 17.71
N ILE A 139 27.81 -7.16 18.97
CA ILE A 139 26.51 -6.89 19.63
C ILE A 139 26.47 -5.48 20.28
N PRO A 140 27.46 -4.65 19.97
CA PRO A 140 28.12 -3.71 20.87
C PRO A 140 27.64 -3.71 22.34
N THR A 141 28.07 -4.69 23.15
CA THR A 141 27.90 -4.59 24.61
C THR A 141 28.93 -3.65 25.23
N SER A 142 28.64 -3.06 26.40
CA SER A 142 29.51 -2.06 27.04
C SER A 142 30.89 -2.59 27.47
N HIS A 143 31.03 -3.90 27.60
CA HIS A 143 32.27 -4.61 27.90
C HIS A 143 32.13 -6.10 27.51
N HIS A 144 33.22 -6.85 27.65
CA HIS A 144 33.25 -8.29 27.38
C HIS A 144 32.28 -9.06 28.30
N LEU A 145 31.31 -9.75 27.70
CA LEU A 145 30.28 -10.53 28.38
C LEU A 145 30.04 -11.86 27.67
N ASP A 146 29.56 -12.86 28.40
CA ASP A 146 29.02 -14.08 27.79
C ASP A 146 27.68 -13.76 27.13
N THR A 147 27.67 -13.75 25.79
CA THR A 147 26.50 -13.40 25.00
C THR A 147 25.48 -14.54 24.93
N LEU A 148 25.77 -15.73 25.48
CA LEU A 148 24.76 -16.77 25.68
C LEU A 148 23.95 -16.55 26.96
N ARG A 149 24.55 -15.93 27.98
CA ARG A 149 23.96 -15.74 29.30
C ARG A 149 24.43 -14.41 29.86
N LEU A 150 23.77 -13.32 29.44
CA LEU A 150 24.06 -12.00 29.96
C LEU A 150 23.73 -11.93 31.45
N PRO A 151 24.46 -11.11 32.23
CA PRO A 151 24.25 -10.96 33.67
C PRO A 151 23.03 -10.07 33.97
N LEU A 152 21.86 -10.50 33.50
CA LEU A 152 20.55 -9.88 33.72
C LEU A 152 19.61 -10.95 34.28
N PRO A 153 18.58 -10.59 35.06
CA PRO A 153 17.59 -11.55 35.53
C PRO A 153 17.01 -12.39 34.38
N GLY A 154 17.03 -13.72 34.51
CA GLY A 154 16.59 -14.65 33.45
C GLY A 154 17.68 -15.06 32.44
N ASP A 155 18.93 -14.62 32.64
CA ASP A 155 20.10 -14.97 31.83
C ASP A 155 19.84 -14.88 30.31
N PRO A 156 19.39 -13.73 29.77
CA PRO A 156 19.05 -13.64 28.35
C PRO A 156 20.28 -13.84 27.47
N ALA A 157 20.05 -14.34 26.26
CA ALA A 157 21.07 -14.45 25.23
C ALA A 157 21.02 -13.23 24.30
N ALA A 158 22.15 -12.85 23.71
CA ALA A 158 22.23 -11.74 22.77
C ALA A 158 23.00 -12.08 21.50
N CYS A 159 22.52 -11.55 20.38
CA CYS A 159 23.16 -11.63 19.07
C CYS A 159 22.91 -10.35 18.26
N ASN A 160 23.53 -10.24 17.10
CA ASN A 160 23.30 -9.14 16.18
C ASN A 160 22.99 -9.66 14.77
N MET A 161 21.88 -9.19 14.19
CA MET A 161 21.38 -9.53 12.84
C MET A 161 21.42 -8.31 11.88
N GLY A 162 22.37 -7.39 12.10
CA GLY A 162 22.41 -6.03 11.57
C GLY A 162 22.08 -4.96 12.62
N ASN A 163 21.45 -5.37 13.73
CA ASN A 163 21.17 -4.57 14.93
C ASN A 163 21.17 -5.50 16.18
N PRO A 164 21.36 -4.96 17.40
CA PRO A 164 21.43 -5.77 18.62
C PRO A 164 20.06 -6.37 19.01
N HIS A 165 20.09 -7.63 19.46
CA HIS A 165 18.94 -8.39 19.91
C HIS A 165 19.23 -9.09 21.24
N CYS A 166 18.31 -8.96 22.20
CA CYS A 166 18.39 -9.58 23.53
C CYS A 166 17.15 -10.46 23.74
N THR A 167 17.35 -11.77 23.93
CA THR A 167 16.30 -12.78 24.00
C THR A 167 16.21 -13.41 25.39
N PHE A 168 15.07 -13.23 26.04
CA PHE A 168 14.67 -13.90 27.27
C PHE A 168 13.85 -15.14 26.91
N PHE A 169 14.24 -16.29 27.48
CA PHE A 169 13.44 -17.51 27.41
C PHE A 169 12.64 -17.63 28.71
N VAL A 170 11.32 -17.65 28.60
CA VAL A 170 10.39 -17.65 29.72
C VAL A 170 9.48 -18.87 29.67
N ASP A 171 9.00 -19.31 30.83
CA ASP A 171 8.11 -20.48 30.92
C ASP A 171 6.68 -20.16 30.46
N ASP A 172 6.18 -18.97 30.83
CA ASP A 172 4.84 -18.50 30.49
C ASP A 172 4.90 -17.06 29.97
N LEU A 173 4.62 -16.90 28.67
CA LEU A 173 4.62 -15.59 28.01
C LEU A 173 3.40 -14.74 28.39
N ALA A 174 2.31 -15.35 28.85
CA ALA A 174 1.11 -14.63 29.28
C ALA A 174 1.35 -13.84 30.58
N ALA A 175 2.36 -14.23 31.37
CA ALA A 175 2.76 -13.54 32.59
C ALA A 175 3.68 -12.34 32.34
N VAL A 176 4.19 -12.15 31.12
CA VAL A 176 5.13 -11.08 30.77
C VAL A 176 4.37 -9.83 30.30
N SER A 177 4.70 -8.66 30.89
CA SER A 177 4.19 -7.38 30.42
C SER A 177 5.26 -6.70 29.58
N VAL A 178 5.23 -6.93 28.27
CA VAL A 178 6.25 -6.44 27.31
C VAL A 178 6.45 -4.93 27.39
N GLU A 179 5.36 -4.18 27.54
CA GLU A 179 5.33 -2.72 27.64
C GLU A 179 5.99 -2.20 28.93
N THR A 180 6.01 -3.03 29.97
CA THR A 180 6.62 -2.72 31.28
C THR A 180 8.06 -3.21 31.35
N ASP A 181 8.30 -4.44 30.87
CA ASP A 181 9.56 -5.16 31.03
C ASP A 181 10.57 -4.83 29.93
N GLY A 182 10.11 -4.46 28.74
CA GLY A 182 10.95 -4.13 27.58
C GLY A 182 11.78 -2.85 27.72
N PRO A 183 11.19 -1.67 28.02
CA PRO A 183 11.91 -0.38 28.01
C PRO A 183 13.15 -0.32 28.92
N PRO A 184 13.12 -0.87 30.15
CA PRO A 184 14.32 -0.91 31.00
C PRO A 184 15.46 -1.74 30.42
N ILE A 185 15.15 -2.78 29.63
CA ILE A 185 16.15 -3.63 28.98
C ILE A 185 16.66 -3.00 27.69
N GLU A 186 15.78 -2.39 26.88
CA GLU A 186 16.16 -1.65 25.66
C GLU A 186 17.29 -0.66 25.96
N THR A 187 17.16 0.07 27.07
CA THR A 187 18.07 1.15 27.46
C THR A 187 19.09 0.75 28.53
N HIS A 188 19.20 -0.55 28.83
CA HIS A 188 20.11 -1.05 29.85
C HIS A 188 21.57 -0.68 29.53
N SER A 189 22.38 -0.37 30.55
CA SER A 189 23.79 0.05 30.41
C SER A 189 24.71 -1.00 29.76
N ILE A 190 24.25 -2.24 29.61
CA ILE A 190 24.93 -3.29 28.84
C ILE A 190 24.88 -2.98 27.34
N PHE A 191 23.88 -2.25 26.86
CA PHE A 191 23.66 -1.93 25.46
C PHE A 191 23.79 -0.42 25.21
N PRO A 192 25.01 0.13 25.03
CA PRO A 192 25.21 1.53 24.69
C PRO A 192 24.42 2.00 23.47
N GLU A 193 24.23 1.12 22.48
CA GLU A 193 23.47 1.39 21.25
C GLU A 193 21.99 0.96 21.34
N LYS A 194 21.52 0.68 22.57
CA LYS A 194 20.23 0.04 22.87
C LYS A 194 20.09 -1.35 22.22
N THR A 195 19.00 -2.05 22.51
CA THR A 195 18.73 -3.38 21.91
C THR A 195 17.25 -3.58 21.64
N ASN A 196 16.93 -4.43 20.65
CA ASN A 196 15.62 -5.06 20.59
C ASN A 196 15.52 -6.09 21.71
N VAL A 197 14.35 -6.21 22.33
CA VAL A 197 14.10 -7.12 23.46
C VAL A 197 13.04 -8.13 23.06
N HIS A 198 13.32 -9.40 23.28
CA HIS A 198 12.45 -10.51 22.91
C HIS A 198 12.09 -11.31 24.14
N PHE A 199 10.82 -11.66 24.28
CA PHE A 199 10.35 -12.63 25.25
C PHE A 199 9.83 -13.85 24.49
N VAL A 200 10.42 -14.99 24.76
CA VAL A 200 10.23 -16.23 23.99
C VAL A 200 9.76 -17.34 24.91
N GLN A 201 8.62 -17.94 24.58
CA GLN A 201 8.20 -19.21 25.16
C GLN A 201 8.47 -20.31 24.14
N VAL A 202 9.26 -21.31 24.55
CA VAL A 202 9.61 -22.46 23.71
C VAL A 202 8.48 -23.48 23.80
N LEU A 203 7.74 -23.66 22.70
CA LEU A 203 6.63 -24.62 22.64
C LEU A 203 7.13 -26.01 22.22
N SER A 204 8.14 -26.05 21.35
CA SER A 204 8.90 -27.25 20.99
C SER A 204 10.28 -26.85 20.45
N SER A 205 11.14 -27.84 20.16
CA SER A 205 12.44 -27.57 19.52
C SER A 205 12.34 -26.95 18.12
N SER A 206 11.15 -26.92 17.52
CA SER A 206 10.90 -26.36 16.18
C SER A 206 9.78 -25.31 16.17
N HIS A 207 9.28 -24.88 17.33
CA HIS A 207 8.19 -23.91 17.41
C HIS A 207 8.33 -23.03 18.65
N ILE A 208 8.31 -21.71 18.47
CA ILE A 208 8.35 -20.73 19.56
C ILE A 208 7.25 -19.70 19.42
N ARG A 209 6.75 -19.22 20.55
CA ARG A 209 5.94 -18.00 20.65
C ARG A 209 6.83 -16.82 21.01
N LEU A 210 6.72 -15.72 20.27
CA LEU A 210 7.57 -14.53 20.41
C LEU A 210 6.74 -13.27 20.65
N ARG A 211 7.09 -12.51 21.69
CA ARG A 211 6.66 -11.11 21.91
C ARG A 211 7.86 -10.19 21.89
N ILE A 212 7.69 -8.99 21.33
CA ILE A 212 8.80 -8.10 20.97
C ILE A 212 8.59 -6.73 21.61
N TRP A 213 9.64 -6.18 22.19
CA TRP A 213 9.80 -4.74 22.39
C TRP A 213 10.92 -4.26 21.47
N GLU A 214 10.56 -3.47 20.45
CA GLU A 214 11.49 -3.04 19.41
C GLU A 214 12.22 -1.76 19.82
N ARG A 215 13.52 -1.72 19.53
CA ARG A 215 14.38 -0.58 19.80
C ARG A 215 13.81 0.67 19.12
N GLY A 216 13.57 1.73 19.88
CA GLY A 216 12.96 2.96 19.35
C GLY A 216 11.46 3.09 19.58
N GLY A 217 10.82 2.12 20.24
CA GLY A 217 9.62 2.39 21.04
C GLY A 217 8.32 1.80 20.49
N GLY A 218 8.19 0.47 20.52
CA GLY A 218 6.89 -0.16 20.31
C GLY A 218 6.88 -1.67 20.51
N VAL A 219 5.67 -2.22 20.63
CA VAL A 219 5.40 -3.66 20.59
C VAL A 219 4.91 -3.98 19.18
N PRO A 220 5.80 -4.37 18.25
CA PRO A 220 5.38 -4.67 16.88
C PRO A 220 4.61 -6.00 16.87
N LEU A 221 3.71 -6.13 15.90
CA LEU A 221 3.00 -7.38 15.65
C LEU A 221 3.94 -8.49 15.14
N GLY A 222 5.03 -8.11 14.48
CA GLY A 222 6.10 -9.01 14.04
C GLY A 222 7.32 -8.21 13.60
N SER A 223 8.49 -8.84 13.56
CA SER A 223 9.72 -8.22 13.02
C SER A 223 10.68 -9.30 12.58
N GLY A 224 11.10 -9.27 11.31
CA GLY A 224 11.94 -10.34 10.72
C GLY A 224 13.31 -10.47 11.40
N SER A 225 13.93 -9.34 11.75
CA SER A 225 15.21 -9.34 12.47
C SER A 225 15.05 -9.89 13.89
N CYS A 226 13.95 -9.55 14.58
CA CYS A 226 13.66 -10.06 15.92
C CYS A 226 13.39 -11.56 15.92
N SER A 227 12.62 -12.07 14.96
CA SER A 227 12.42 -13.52 14.78
C SER A 227 13.74 -14.24 14.56
N CYS A 228 14.62 -13.71 13.69
CA CYS A 228 15.95 -14.27 13.47
C CYS A 228 16.78 -14.28 14.75
N GLY A 229 16.83 -13.15 15.48
CA GLY A 229 17.60 -13.04 16.72
C GLY A 229 17.09 -13.98 17.81
N ALA A 230 15.76 -14.15 17.93
CA ALA A 230 15.14 -15.11 18.84
C ALA A 230 15.55 -16.55 18.53
N ALA A 231 15.44 -16.98 17.27
CA ALA A 231 15.81 -18.34 16.88
C ALA A 231 17.32 -18.59 16.97
N VAL A 232 18.17 -17.66 16.51
CA VAL A 232 19.63 -17.77 16.64
C VAL A 232 20.01 -17.95 18.10
N ASN A 233 19.48 -17.12 18.99
CA ASN A 233 19.75 -17.24 20.41
C ASN A 233 19.22 -18.56 21.00
N GLY A 234 18.09 -19.06 20.53
CA GLY A 234 17.52 -20.34 20.98
C GLY A 234 18.34 -21.55 20.52
N ILE A 235 18.82 -21.54 19.28
CA ILE A 235 19.70 -22.58 18.72
C ILE A 235 21.04 -22.56 19.46
N ARG A 236 21.64 -21.38 19.63
CA ARG A 236 22.88 -21.20 20.39
C ARG A 236 22.77 -21.66 21.85
N ARG A 237 21.56 -21.59 22.43
CA ARG A 237 21.25 -22.08 23.77
C ARG A 237 20.93 -23.58 23.83
N GLY A 238 20.90 -24.26 22.68
CA GLY A 238 20.52 -25.68 22.58
C GLY A 238 19.02 -25.94 22.83
N LEU A 239 18.18 -24.90 22.75
CA LEU A 239 16.73 -24.99 22.97
C LEU A 239 15.96 -25.30 21.69
N LEU A 240 16.51 -24.94 20.54
CA LEU A 240 15.87 -25.04 19.23
C LEU A 240 16.77 -25.79 18.24
N GLY A 241 16.13 -26.45 17.27
CA GLY A 241 16.78 -27.03 16.11
C GLY A 241 16.94 -26.02 14.96
N ASN A 242 17.41 -26.50 13.81
CA ASN A 242 17.78 -25.62 12.69
C ASN A 242 16.59 -25.09 11.88
N THR A 243 15.41 -25.68 12.02
CA THR A 243 14.17 -25.15 11.42
C THR A 243 13.18 -24.85 12.53
N VAL A 244 12.74 -23.60 12.61
CA VAL A 244 11.92 -23.08 13.70
C VAL A 244 10.78 -22.25 13.14
N GLU A 245 9.55 -22.61 13.45
CA GLU A 245 8.41 -21.70 13.31
C GLU A 245 8.40 -20.70 14.47
N VAL A 246 8.32 -19.42 14.15
CA VAL A 246 8.24 -18.32 15.12
C VAL A 246 6.88 -17.67 15.01
N GLU A 247 6.02 -17.90 15.99
CA GLU A 247 4.69 -17.30 16.08
C GLU A 247 4.77 -15.92 16.75
N CYS A 248 4.58 -14.84 15.98
CA CYS A 248 4.46 -13.46 16.47
C CYS A 248 2.99 -13.02 16.57
N ASP A 249 2.68 -11.89 17.22
CA ASP A 249 1.30 -11.40 17.39
C ASP A 249 0.55 -11.22 16.05
N GLY A 250 1.26 -10.86 14.99
CA GLY A 250 0.73 -10.67 13.64
C GLY A 250 0.81 -11.89 12.72
N GLY A 251 1.32 -13.03 13.19
CA GLY A 251 1.40 -14.27 12.43
C GLY A 251 2.73 -15.02 12.58
N SER A 252 2.77 -16.22 12.01
CA SER A 252 3.95 -17.08 12.03
C SER A 252 4.96 -16.72 10.96
N VAL A 253 6.21 -17.04 11.23
CA VAL A 253 7.25 -17.07 10.22
C VAL A 253 8.14 -18.28 10.42
N THR A 254 8.36 -19.06 9.36
CA THR A 254 9.30 -20.20 9.44
C THR A 254 10.70 -19.69 9.19
N LEU A 255 11.62 -20.03 10.07
CA LEU A 255 13.06 -19.79 9.96
C LEU A 255 13.74 -21.12 9.68
N GLN A 256 14.58 -21.16 8.66
CA GLN A 256 15.43 -22.31 8.42
C GLN A 256 16.87 -21.84 8.39
N GLY A 257 17.71 -22.35 9.28
CA GLY A 257 19.16 -22.27 9.22
C GLY A 257 19.72 -23.34 8.30
N LEU A 258 20.55 -22.93 7.36
CA LEU A 258 21.32 -23.80 6.49
C LEU A 258 22.67 -24.14 7.17
N ASN A 259 23.10 -25.38 7.03
CA ASN A 259 24.44 -25.81 7.42
C ASN A 259 25.20 -26.10 6.12
N GLU A 260 26.18 -25.27 5.71
CA GLU A 260 27.29 -25.80 4.94
C GLU A 260 28.44 -26.18 5.87
N THR A 261 28.77 -27.47 5.88
CA THR A 261 29.95 -27.98 6.58
C THR A 261 31.20 -27.64 5.78
N VAL A 262 31.91 -26.57 6.14
CA VAL A 262 33.30 -26.35 5.68
C VAL A 262 34.17 -25.95 6.87
N GLY A 263 34.93 -26.91 7.40
CA GLY A 263 35.95 -26.63 8.42
C GLY A 263 35.42 -26.37 9.83
N SER A 264 36.31 -26.45 10.82
CA SER A 264 36.04 -26.72 12.24
C SER A 264 35.42 -25.60 13.08
N ASP A 265 34.64 -24.69 12.50
CA ASP A 265 33.89 -23.68 13.24
C ASP A 265 32.49 -23.60 12.62
N ALA A 266 31.50 -24.19 13.28
CA ALA A 266 30.14 -24.31 12.77
C ALA A 266 29.53 -22.93 12.51
N VAL A 267 29.48 -22.55 11.24
CA VAL A 267 28.83 -21.34 10.74
C VAL A 267 27.33 -21.61 10.69
N MET A 268 26.56 -20.85 11.48
CA MET A 268 25.11 -20.77 11.31
C MET A 268 24.82 -19.99 10.04
N GLU A 269 24.60 -20.69 8.94
CA GLU A 269 24.26 -20.08 7.67
C GLU A 269 22.75 -19.83 7.60
N GLN A 270 22.41 -18.64 7.12
CA GLN A 270 21.27 -18.39 6.25
C GLN A 270 19.88 -18.73 6.81
N ILE A 271 19.18 -17.71 7.32
CA ILE A 271 17.82 -17.80 7.86
C ILE A 271 16.80 -17.40 6.79
N MET A 272 16.06 -18.38 6.27
CA MET A 272 14.99 -18.18 5.28
C MET A 272 13.64 -17.97 5.99
N LEU A 273 12.88 -16.91 5.64
CA LEU A 273 11.59 -16.55 6.25
C LEU A 273 10.41 -16.77 5.27
N ASN A 274 9.40 -17.55 5.68
CA ASN A 274 8.17 -17.82 4.92
C ASN A 274 6.92 -17.14 5.55
N TYR A 275 6.18 -16.30 4.80
CA TYR A 275 4.70 -16.21 4.88
C TYR A 275 4.04 -15.41 3.73
N ALA A 276 2.84 -15.86 3.36
CA ALA A 276 2.03 -15.44 2.22
C ALA A 276 0.99 -14.45 2.71
N TYR A 277 0.78 -13.36 1.97
CA TYR A 277 -0.54 -12.95 1.47
C TYR A 277 -0.37 -11.83 0.43
N GLN A 278 -1.48 -11.51 -0.23
CA GLN A 278 -1.69 -10.41 -1.16
C GLN A 278 -0.78 -9.22 -0.84
N LEU A 279 0.06 -8.81 -1.80
CA LEU A 279 0.55 -7.44 -1.80
C LEU A 279 -0.72 -6.60 -1.95
N MET A 280 -1.35 -6.25 -0.83
CA MET A 280 -2.22 -5.10 -0.78
C MET A 280 -1.26 -3.97 -1.04
N ALA A 281 -1.09 -3.60 -2.32
CA ALA A 281 -0.78 -2.22 -2.60
C ALA A 281 -1.91 -1.50 -1.89
N ILE A 282 -1.63 -0.96 -0.72
CA ILE A 282 -2.47 0.08 -0.23
C ILE A 282 -2.21 1.21 -1.22
N GLY A 283 -3.05 1.31 -2.25
CA GLY A 283 -3.28 2.57 -2.94
C GLY A 283 -3.95 3.52 -1.96
N ILE A 284 -3.31 3.82 -0.83
CA ILE A 284 -3.54 5.05 -0.10
C ILE A 284 -2.84 6.08 -0.98
N THR A 285 -3.59 6.68 -1.90
CA THR A 285 -3.55 8.14 -1.91
C THR A 285 -4.25 8.50 -0.61
N MET A 286 -3.58 9.17 0.33
CA MET A 286 -4.25 9.68 1.52
C MET A 286 -5.40 10.59 1.06
N THR A 287 -6.61 10.07 1.15
CA THR A 287 -7.84 10.83 1.39
C THR A 287 -8.60 9.99 2.41
N GLU A 288 -8.75 10.52 3.63
CA GLU A 288 -9.38 9.90 4.78
C GLU A 288 -10.68 9.14 4.45
N SER A 289 -10.90 7.97 5.04
CA SER A 289 -12.13 7.71 5.80
C SER A 289 -12.06 6.41 6.62
N ARG A 290 -12.71 6.43 7.79
CA ARG A 290 -12.92 5.30 8.72
C ARG A 290 -14.02 4.35 8.23
N GLY A 291 -13.91 3.05 8.57
CA GLY A 291 -15.07 2.18 8.79
C GLY A 291 -14.97 0.74 8.24
N ASN A 292 -15.16 -0.24 9.13
CA ASN A 292 -15.27 -1.70 8.92
C ASN A 292 -16.29 -2.13 7.85
N ASP A 293 -15.96 -3.15 7.05
CA ASP A 293 -16.52 -4.52 7.11
C ASP A 293 -16.11 -5.34 5.86
N THR A 294 -15.98 -6.65 6.04
CA THR A 294 -15.70 -7.66 5.00
C THR A 294 -16.69 -7.62 3.83
N LEU A 295 -16.24 -7.49 2.57
CA LEU A 295 -16.83 -8.03 1.31
C LEU A 295 -16.27 -7.32 0.05
N GLU A 296 -15.92 -8.10 -0.98
CA GLU A 296 -15.68 -7.76 -2.40
C GLU A 296 -15.04 -6.39 -2.75
N SER A 297 -13.76 -6.42 -3.16
CA SER A 297 -13.00 -5.20 -3.50
C SER A 297 -13.45 -4.55 -4.82
N PHE A 298 -13.97 -3.33 -4.76
CA PHE A 298 -14.25 -2.49 -5.93
C PHE A 298 -12.99 -1.75 -6.43
N THR A 299 -12.73 -1.78 -7.74
CA THR A 299 -11.58 -1.15 -8.40
C THR A 299 -12.03 -0.07 -9.40
N ILE A 300 -11.33 1.06 -9.49
CA ILE A 300 -11.56 2.08 -10.54
C ILE A 300 -10.41 2.02 -11.54
N ARG A 301 -10.71 1.97 -12.84
CA ARG A 301 -9.73 1.90 -13.94
C ARG A 301 -9.98 2.99 -14.97
N HIS A 302 -8.91 3.60 -15.45
CA HIS A 302 -8.93 4.47 -16.63
C HIS A 302 -8.93 3.60 -17.88
N VAL A 303 -9.92 3.75 -18.74
CA VAL A 303 -9.96 3.03 -20.02
C VAL A 303 -9.03 3.73 -20.99
N SER A 304 -7.93 3.06 -21.33
CA SER A 304 -6.77 3.68 -22.00
C SER A 304 -6.65 3.37 -23.49
N CYS A 305 -7.35 2.33 -23.97
CA CYS A 305 -7.36 1.95 -25.38
C CYS A 305 -8.69 1.34 -25.82
N ALA A 306 -8.88 1.23 -27.14
CA ALA A 306 -10.11 0.68 -27.73
C ALA A 306 -10.35 -0.79 -27.38
N GLU A 307 -9.28 -1.58 -27.24
CA GLU A 307 -9.38 -2.99 -26.86
C GLU A 307 -9.92 -3.15 -25.44
N GLU A 308 -9.41 -2.35 -24.50
CA GLU A 308 -9.91 -2.31 -23.12
C GLU A 308 -11.38 -1.86 -23.07
N LEU A 309 -11.74 -0.82 -23.83
CA LEU A 309 -13.14 -0.40 -23.93
C LEU A 309 -14.03 -1.55 -24.43
N HIS A 310 -13.60 -2.26 -25.47
CA HIS A 310 -14.38 -3.37 -26.04
C HIS A 310 -14.66 -4.47 -25.01
N GLN A 311 -13.71 -4.77 -24.12
CA GLN A 311 -13.91 -5.72 -23.02
C GLN A 311 -14.96 -5.25 -22.02
N TRP A 312 -15.06 -3.94 -21.77
CA TRP A 312 -16.03 -3.37 -20.83
C TRP A 312 -17.44 -3.22 -21.41
N ILE A 313 -17.58 -3.05 -22.74
CA ILE A 313 -18.87 -2.76 -23.42
C ILE A 313 -20.02 -3.65 -22.91
N PRO A 314 -19.91 -4.99 -22.83
CA PRO A 314 -21.02 -5.82 -22.40
C PRO A 314 -21.56 -5.45 -21.00
N SER A 315 -20.67 -5.14 -20.05
CA SER A 315 -21.06 -4.75 -18.69
C SER A 315 -21.50 -3.29 -18.59
N LEU A 316 -20.89 -2.38 -19.36
CA LEU A 316 -21.29 -0.98 -19.46
C LEU A 316 -22.67 -0.80 -20.11
N VAL A 317 -23.02 -1.66 -21.08
CA VAL A 317 -24.35 -1.71 -21.68
C VAL A 317 -25.39 -2.08 -20.62
N ARG A 318 -25.14 -3.15 -19.85
CA ARG A 318 -26.03 -3.54 -18.73
C ARG A 318 -26.18 -2.42 -17.69
N LEU A 319 -25.08 -1.79 -17.29
CA LEU A 319 -25.08 -0.69 -16.33
C LEU A 319 -25.91 0.50 -16.83
N LEU A 320 -25.70 0.91 -18.08
CA LEU A 320 -26.43 2.03 -18.68
C LEU A 320 -27.93 1.72 -18.81
N GLN A 321 -28.27 0.51 -19.27
CA GLN A 321 -29.67 0.09 -19.35
C GLN A 321 -30.34 0.02 -17.97
N SER A 322 -29.63 -0.47 -16.95
CA SER A 322 -30.13 -0.48 -15.57
C SER A 322 -30.43 0.94 -15.09
N CYS A 323 -29.49 1.88 -15.27
CA CYS A 323 -29.68 3.27 -14.86
C CYS A 323 -30.81 3.98 -15.61
N VAL A 324 -31.06 3.67 -16.88
CA VAL A 324 -32.12 4.31 -17.68
C VAL A 324 -33.49 3.65 -17.49
N ASN A 325 -33.54 2.32 -17.46
CA ASN A 325 -34.81 1.58 -17.53
C ASN A 325 -35.42 1.29 -16.15
N ILE A 326 -34.58 1.13 -15.12
CA ILE A 326 -35.05 0.76 -13.77
C ILE A 326 -35.30 2.01 -12.93
N ASP A 327 -34.59 3.11 -13.21
CA ASP A 327 -34.74 4.40 -12.51
C ASP A 327 -34.99 5.57 -13.48
N PRO A 328 -36.12 5.56 -14.21
CA PRO A 328 -36.41 6.53 -15.28
C PRO A 328 -36.66 7.96 -14.78
N ALA A 329 -36.92 8.15 -13.48
CA ALA A 329 -37.28 9.45 -12.90
C ALA A 329 -36.06 10.33 -12.57
N SER A 330 -34.84 9.78 -12.60
CA SER A 330 -33.65 10.46 -12.08
C SER A 330 -32.60 10.87 -13.12
N SER A 331 -32.87 10.69 -14.42
CA SER A 331 -31.78 10.49 -15.37
C SER A 331 -31.63 11.63 -16.40
N SER A 332 -30.84 12.67 -16.08
CA SER A 332 -30.25 13.61 -17.06
C SER A 332 -29.03 12.95 -17.76
N ILE A 333 -29.14 11.67 -18.12
CA ILE A 333 -28.03 10.87 -18.68
C ILE A 333 -28.10 10.75 -20.21
N GLY A 334 -29.04 11.47 -20.84
CA GLY A 334 -29.14 11.64 -22.29
C GLY A 334 -29.86 10.52 -23.05
N PHE A 335 -30.63 9.66 -22.37
CA PHE A 335 -31.36 8.54 -22.99
C PHE A 335 -32.82 8.50 -22.55
N ARG A 336 -33.68 8.04 -23.46
CA ARG A 336 -35.09 7.74 -23.18
C ARG A 336 -35.23 6.27 -22.78
N ALA A 337 -36.03 5.99 -21.75
CA ALA A 337 -36.45 4.63 -21.46
C ALA A 337 -37.62 4.23 -22.39
N PRO A 338 -37.71 2.96 -22.81
CA PRO A 338 -36.71 1.92 -22.61
C PRO A 338 -35.51 2.09 -23.55
N LEU A 339 -34.31 2.02 -22.99
CA LEU A 339 -33.05 1.96 -23.73
C LEU A 339 -32.80 0.52 -24.18
N SER A 340 -32.82 0.32 -25.50
CA SER A 340 -32.48 -0.96 -26.12
C SER A 340 -30.98 -1.23 -26.03
N GLU A 341 -30.62 -2.52 -25.99
CA GLU A 341 -29.24 -2.98 -25.99
C GLU A 341 -28.48 -2.41 -27.19
N ALA A 342 -29.07 -2.48 -28.39
CA ALA A 342 -28.48 -1.92 -29.60
C ALA A 342 -28.14 -0.42 -29.50
N LYS A 343 -29.01 0.39 -28.88
CA LYS A 343 -28.74 1.82 -28.67
C LYS A 343 -27.67 2.06 -27.60
N ALA A 344 -27.68 1.27 -26.53
CA ALA A 344 -26.66 1.33 -25.48
C ALA A 344 -25.27 0.93 -26.01
N THR A 345 -25.20 -0.16 -26.79
CA THR A 345 -23.97 -0.63 -27.44
C THR A 345 -23.45 0.41 -28.42
N ALA A 346 -24.31 0.92 -29.31
CA ALA A 346 -23.93 1.95 -30.27
C ALA A 346 -23.37 3.22 -29.61
N TYR A 347 -23.89 3.58 -28.42
CA TYR A 347 -23.33 4.69 -27.66
C TYR A 347 -21.87 4.42 -27.24
N TRP A 348 -21.59 3.30 -26.57
CA TRP A 348 -20.23 2.98 -26.12
C TRP A 348 -19.25 2.78 -27.28
N GLU A 349 -19.70 2.18 -28.38
CA GLU A 349 -18.92 2.00 -29.60
C GLU A 349 -18.63 3.31 -30.36
N SER A 350 -19.39 4.38 -30.10
CA SER A 350 -19.14 5.69 -30.70
C SER A 350 -18.02 6.49 -30.01
N LEU A 351 -17.64 6.12 -28.78
CA LEU A 351 -16.67 6.86 -27.97
C LEU A 351 -15.19 6.76 -28.38
N PRO A 352 -14.67 5.72 -29.08
CA PRO A 352 -13.24 5.59 -29.36
C PRO A 352 -12.60 6.82 -29.99
N ALA A 353 -13.28 7.50 -30.91
CA ALA A 353 -12.75 8.72 -31.53
C ALA A 353 -12.54 9.86 -30.52
N ASN A 354 -13.43 9.97 -29.52
CA ASN A 354 -13.34 10.98 -28.47
C ASN A 354 -12.39 10.59 -27.34
N LEU A 355 -12.22 9.28 -27.09
CA LEU A 355 -11.36 8.76 -26.01
C LEU A 355 -9.90 8.59 -26.43
N PHE A 356 -9.67 8.16 -27.67
CA PHE A 356 -8.35 7.71 -28.16
C PHE A 356 -7.94 8.38 -29.48
N GLY A 357 -8.73 9.33 -29.99
CA GLY A 357 -8.39 10.08 -31.19
C GLY A 357 -7.16 10.97 -31.02
N ALA A 358 -6.71 11.62 -32.10
CA ALA A 358 -5.53 12.49 -32.08
C ALA A 358 -5.63 13.66 -31.09
N GLN A 359 -6.85 14.12 -30.80
CA GLN A 359 -7.16 15.11 -29.77
C GLN A 359 -8.32 14.57 -28.93
N PRO A 360 -8.03 13.73 -27.92
CA PRO A 360 -9.07 13.10 -27.12
C PRO A 360 -9.80 14.19 -26.32
N SER A 361 -11.11 14.23 -26.46
CA SER A 361 -11.99 15.21 -25.82
C SER A 361 -12.71 14.63 -24.61
N THR A 362 -12.66 13.31 -24.42
CA THR A 362 -13.33 12.60 -23.33
C THR A 362 -12.34 11.68 -22.63
N THR A 363 -12.47 11.55 -21.31
CA THR A 363 -11.81 10.52 -20.51
C THR A 363 -12.86 9.64 -19.84
N LEU A 364 -12.67 8.32 -19.84
CA LEU A 364 -13.60 7.35 -19.27
C LEU A 364 -12.94 6.54 -18.14
N PHE A 365 -13.64 6.44 -17.01
CA PHE A 365 -13.27 5.54 -15.93
C PHE A 365 -14.37 4.56 -15.63
N VAL A 366 -13.99 3.30 -15.39
CA VAL A 366 -14.89 2.21 -15.01
C VAL A 366 -14.59 1.80 -13.58
N LEU A 367 -15.63 1.79 -12.74
CA LEU A 367 -15.61 1.16 -11.43
C LEU A 367 -16.15 -0.25 -11.57
N SER A 368 -15.34 -1.25 -11.24
CA SER A 368 -15.66 -2.66 -11.41
C SER A 368 -15.65 -3.42 -10.09
N ARG A 369 -16.44 -4.48 -10.07
CA ARG A 369 -16.39 -5.56 -9.10
C ARG A 369 -16.03 -6.84 -9.88
N GLY A 370 -14.80 -7.32 -9.72
CA GLY A 370 -14.24 -8.31 -10.63
C GLY A 370 -14.22 -7.78 -12.07
N SER A 371 -14.80 -8.54 -13.00
CA SER A 371 -14.94 -8.21 -14.42
C SER A 371 -16.20 -7.43 -14.78
N ASP A 372 -17.07 -7.11 -13.83
CA ASP A 372 -18.33 -6.42 -14.08
C ASP A 372 -18.22 -4.92 -13.75
N ALA A 373 -18.55 -4.06 -14.72
CA ALA A 373 -18.71 -2.63 -14.50
C ALA A 373 -19.97 -2.36 -13.66
N VAL A 374 -19.77 -1.81 -12.46
CA VAL A 374 -20.84 -1.42 -11.53
C VAL A 374 -20.93 0.11 -11.36
N GLY A 375 -19.97 0.85 -11.92
CA GLY A 375 -20.05 2.30 -12.06
C GLY A 375 -19.16 2.83 -13.16
N THR A 376 -19.37 4.07 -13.58
CA THR A 376 -18.53 4.77 -14.57
C THR A 376 -18.62 6.28 -14.38
N ILE A 377 -17.56 7.01 -14.76
CA ILE A 377 -17.59 8.46 -14.89
C ILE A 377 -16.86 8.90 -16.16
N GLN A 378 -17.43 9.89 -16.85
CA GLN A 378 -16.81 10.55 -18.00
C GLN A 378 -16.44 11.99 -17.66
N LEU A 379 -15.25 12.41 -18.11
CA LEU A 379 -14.81 13.81 -18.10
C LEU A 379 -14.72 14.30 -19.53
N VAL A 380 -15.40 15.39 -19.85
CA VAL A 380 -15.46 15.98 -21.19
C VAL A 380 -14.74 17.32 -21.18
N THR A 381 -13.68 17.44 -21.98
CA THR A 381 -12.95 18.68 -22.18
C THR A 381 -13.53 19.49 -23.34
N HIS A 382 -13.50 20.82 -23.22
CA HIS A 382 -14.01 21.68 -24.27
C HIS A 382 -12.90 22.05 -25.28
N PRO A 383 -13.22 22.10 -26.59
CA PRO A 383 -12.25 22.45 -27.63
C PRO A 383 -11.89 23.94 -27.66
N LYS A 384 -12.70 24.80 -27.03
CA LYS A 384 -12.44 26.26 -27.00
C LYS A 384 -11.32 26.56 -26.02
N GLU A 385 -10.27 27.22 -26.50
CA GLU A 385 -9.11 27.62 -25.68
C GLU A 385 -9.50 28.42 -24.43
N THR A 386 -10.46 29.34 -24.55
CA THR A 386 -10.98 30.13 -23.42
C THR A 386 -11.69 29.28 -22.35
N HIS A 387 -11.99 28.03 -22.66
CA HIS A 387 -12.64 27.05 -21.78
C HIS A 387 -11.67 25.94 -21.35
N ALA A 388 -10.38 26.04 -21.69
CA ALA A 388 -9.39 24.99 -21.42
C ALA A 388 -9.14 24.76 -19.93
N HIS A 389 -9.47 25.72 -19.07
CA HIS A 389 -9.32 25.63 -17.61
C HIS A 389 -10.39 24.75 -16.95
N LYS A 390 -11.45 24.35 -17.67
CA LYS A 390 -12.57 23.61 -17.10
C LYS A 390 -12.86 22.30 -17.82
N VAL A 391 -13.50 21.38 -17.11
CA VAL A 391 -13.99 20.10 -17.61
C VAL A 391 -15.42 19.87 -17.13
N GLU A 392 -16.17 19.09 -17.87
CA GLU A 392 -17.55 18.75 -17.57
C GLU A 392 -17.67 17.27 -17.21
N VAL A 393 -18.41 16.93 -16.16
CA VAL A 393 -18.78 15.53 -15.87
C VAL A 393 -19.87 15.13 -16.85
N GLY A 394 -19.53 14.23 -17.78
CA GLY A 394 -20.43 13.84 -18.86
C GLY A 394 -21.46 12.79 -18.47
N LYS A 395 -21.02 11.69 -17.84
CA LYS A 395 -21.89 10.55 -17.46
C LYS A 395 -21.33 9.84 -16.23
N LEU A 396 -21.85 10.19 -15.06
CA LEU A 396 -21.65 9.47 -13.82
C LEU A 396 -22.79 8.46 -13.64
N LEU A 397 -22.46 7.16 -13.64
CA LEU A 397 -23.42 6.07 -13.43
C LEU A 397 -22.95 5.18 -12.29
N VAL A 398 -23.87 4.72 -11.46
CA VAL A 398 -23.65 3.71 -10.43
C VAL A 398 -24.87 2.78 -10.43
N ALA A 399 -24.62 1.47 -10.49
CA ALA A 399 -25.65 0.43 -10.46
C ALA A 399 -26.57 0.65 -9.25
N GLY A 400 -27.89 0.50 -9.44
CA GLY A 400 -28.90 0.86 -8.43
C GLY A 400 -28.69 0.14 -7.11
N GLU A 401 -28.36 -1.15 -7.19
CA GLU A 401 -28.05 -2.06 -6.09
C GLU A 401 -26.77 -1.68 -5.32
N GLU A 402 -25.88 -0.89 -5.91
CA GLU A 402 -24.62 -0.46 -5.28
C GLU A 402 -24.68 0.99 -4.74
N ARG A 403 -25.82 1.67 -4.90
CA ARG A 403 -25.99 3.04 -4.40
C ARG A 403 -26.08 3.02 -2.87
N GLY A 404 -25.52 4.05 -2.24
CA GLY A 404 -25.40 4.14 -0.78
C GLY A 404 -24.06 3.63 -0.23
N ASN A 405 -23.30 2.85 -1.00
CA ASN A 405 -21.98 2.32 -0.61
C ASN A 405 -20.81 3.30 -0.87
N GLY A 406 -21.09 4.59 -1.11
CA GLY A 406 -20.07 5.61 -1.37
C GLY A 406 -19.36 5.52 -2.72
N LEU A 407 -19.74 4.60 -3.62
CA LEU A 407 -19.06 4.42 -4.92
C LEU A 407 -19.12 5.65 -5.84
N GLY A 408 -20.26 6.36 -5.85
CA GLY A 408 -20.40 7.60 -6.61
C GLY A 408 -19.45 8.70 -6.11
N LYS A 409 -19.27 8.81 -4.78
CA LYS A 409 -18.29 9.72 -4.17
C LYS A 409 -16.87 9.36 -4.60
N ARG A 410 -16.51 8.07 -4.58
CA ARG A 410 -15.19 7.59 -5.03
C ARG A 410 -14.91 7.92 -6.50
N LEU A 411 -15.92 7.74 -7.38
CA LEU A 411 -15.81 8.10 -8.80
C LEU A 411 -15.60 9.62 -8.98
N MET A 412 -16.36 10.45 -8.27
CA MET A 412 -16.23 11.91 -8.33
C MET A 412 -14.86 12.38 -7.82
N GLU A 413 -14.40 11.89 -6.67
CA GLU A 413 -13.09 12.26 -6.12
C GLU A 413 -11.92 11.83 -7.02
N MET A 414 -12.04 10.68 -7.68
CA MET A 414 -11.06 10.25 -8.68
C MET A 414 -11.10 11.15 -9.91
N ALA A 415 -12.29 11.51 -10.39
CA ALA A 415 -12.45 12.37 -11.56
C ALA A 415 -11.97 13.80 -11.31
N GLU A 416 -12.24 14.38 -10.14
CA GLU A 416 -11.73 15.69 -9.71
C GLU A 416 -10.20 15.70 -9.67
N ARG A 417 -9.59 14.70 -9.03
CA ARG A 417 -8.13 14.51 -9.04
C ARG A 417 -7.60 14.33 -10.46
N TYR A 418 -8.31 13.60 -11.32
CA TYR A 418 -7.88 13.43 -12.70
C TYR A 418 -7.94 14.71 -13.53
N ALA A 419 -9.02 15.46 -13.38
CA ALA A 419 -9.21 16.76 -14.00
C ALA A 419 -8.06 17.71 -13.62
N PHE A 420 -7.72 17.79 -12.34
CA PHE A 420 -6.62 18.62 -11.86
C PHE A 420 -5.25 18.10 -12.33
N ASP A 421 -4.85 16.91 -11.86
CA ASP A 421 -3.46 16.44 -11.98
C ASP A 421 -3.03 16.08 -13.41
N LYS A 422 -3.96 15.61 -14.26
CA LYS A 422 -3.61 15.11 -15.61
C LYS A 422 -4.15 15.96 -16.73
N LEU A 423 -5.29 16.61 -16.53
CA LEU A 423 -5.87 17.48 -17.55
C LEU A 423 -5.55 18.97 -17.31
N GLY A 424 -4.93 19.32 -16.17
CA GLY A 424 -4.57 20.70 -15.81
C GLY A 424 -5.79 21.61 -15.65
N LYS A 425 -6.92 21.06 -15.21
CA LYS A 425 -8.20 21.77 -15.08
C LYS A 425 -8.32 22.33 -13.67
N THR A 426 -8.83 23.54 -13.56
CA THR A 426 -9.06 24.24 -12.29
C THR A 426 -10.54 24.31 -11.93
N MET A 427 -11.44 23.81 -12.79
CA MET A 427 -12.87 23.79 -12.51
C MET A 427 -13.56 22.57 -13.12
N VAL A 428 -14.45 21.96 -12.33
CA VAL A 428 -15.37 20.91 -12.79
C VAL A 428 -16.78 21.47 -12.85
N LEU A 429 -17.46 21.24 -13.96
CA LEU A 429 -18.86 21.54 -14.17
C LEU A 429 -19.68 20.26 -14.24
N LEU A 430 -20.93 20.32 -13.81
CA LEU A 430 -21.90 19.25 -14.01
C LEU A 430 -23.33 19.79 -13.94
N ASP A 431 -24.28 19.04 -14.49
CA ASP A 431 -25.70 19.24 -14.30
C ASP A 431 -26.39 17.98 -13.77
N THR A 432 -27.56 18.17 -13.18
CA THR A 432 -28.47 17.08 -12.82
C THR A 432 -29.89 17.59 -12.77
N ALA A 433 -30.86 16.69 -12.95
CA ALA A 433 -32.26 17.00 -12.71
C ALA A 433 -32.47 17.52 -11.26
N THR A 434 -33.17 18.65 -11.11
CA THR A 434 -33.29 19.39 -9.84
C THR A 434 -34.04 18.57 -8.78
N GLU A 435 -35.12 17.90 -9.15
CA GLU A 435 -35.98 17.13 -8.24
C GLU A 435 -35.51 15.67 -8.08
N THR A 436 -34.20 15.48 -7.83
CA THR A 436 -33.60 14.15 -7.67
C THR A 436 -32.62 14.07 -6.49
N PRO A 437 -32.38 12.88 -5.92
CA PRO A 437 -31.36 12.70 -4.89
C PRO A 437 -29.94 13.12 -5.31
N ALA A 438 -29.65 13.14 -6.62
CA ALA A 438 -28.36 13.53 -7.16
C ALA A 438 -28.00 15.00 -6.84
N ARG A 439 -28.99 15.90 -6.81
CA ARG A 439 -28.78 17.30 -6.40
C ARG A 439 -28.17 17.40 -4.99
N GLY A 440 -28.76 16.68 -4.04
CA GLY A 440 -28.27 16.61 -2.66
C GLY A 440 -26.92 15.92 -2.54
N PHE A 441 -26.63 14.94 -3.41
CA PHE A 441 -25.33 14.28 -3.48
C PHE A 441 -24.20 15.26 -3.86
N TYR A 442 -24.36 16.06 -4.91
CA TYR A 442 -23.32 17.01 -5.34
C TYR A 442 -23.10 18.13 -4.32
N LEU A 443 -24.16 18.65 -3.70
CA LEU A 443 -24.04 19.63 -2.60
C LEU A 443 -23.19 19.07 -1.44
N LYS A 444 -23.40 17.80 -1.06
CA LYS A 444 -22.60 17.13 -0.01
C LYS A 444 -21.13 16.91 -0.41
N LEU A 445 -20.83 16.85 -1.71
CA LEU A 445 -19.45 16.77 -2.23
C LEU A 445 -18.76 18.14 -2.36
N GLY A 446 -19.44 19.21 -1.92
CA GLY A 446 -18.89 20.57 -1.94
C GLY A 446 -19.02 21.28 -3.29
N TYR A 447 -19.87 20.80 -4.20
CA TYR A 447 -20.21 21.55 -5.40
C TYR A 447 -21.12 22.73 -5.07
N THR A 448 -20.87 23.86 -5.72
CA THR A 448 -21.72 25.04 -5.63
C THR A 448 -22.75 25.02 -6.75
N GLU A 449 -24.04 24.99 -6.39
CA GLU A 449 -25.12 25.21 -7.34
C GLU A 449 -25.14 26.69 -7.74
N TRP A 450 -25.04 26.98 -9.04
CA TRP A 450 -25.05 28.37 -9.53
C TRP A 450 -26.35 28.76 -10.23
N GLY A 451 -27.21 27.80 -10.57
CA GLY A 451 -28.50 28.09 -11.15
C GLY A 451 -29.32 26.86 -11.46
N ILE A 452 -30.61 27.09 -11.69
CA ILE A 452 -31.57 26.10 -12.17
C ILE A 452 -32.07 26.60 -13.53
N CYS A 453 -31.98 25.76 -14.56
CA CYS A 453 -32.59 26.03 -15.85
C CYS A 453 -33.94 25.29 -15.94
N PRO A 454 -35.05 26.01 -16.08
CA PRO A 454 -36.36 25.37 -16.13
C PRO A 454 -36.55 24.63 -17.45
N ARG A 455 -37.17 23.44 -17.39
CA ARG A 455 -37.48 22.62 -18.57
C ARG A 455 -36.27 22.34 -19.48
N TYR A 456 -35.09 22.17 -18.89
CA TYR A 456 -33.83 22.01 -19.60
C TYR A 456 -33.73 20.67 -20.34
N ALA A 457 -34.19 19.58 -19.71
CA ALA A 457 -34.09 18.24 -20.26
C ALA A 457 -35.44 17.52 -20.25
N GLU A 458 -35.57 16.54 -21.14
CA GLU A 458 -36.70 15.63 -21.21
C GLU A 458 -36.37 14.37 -20.39
N SER A 459 -37.29 13.95 -19.53
CA SER A 459 -37.17 12.71 -18.77
C SER A 459 -37.30 11.50 -19.70
N ALA A 460 -37.04 10.32 -19.15
CA ALA A 460 -37.30 9.07 -19.85
C ALA A 460 -38.79 8.89 -20.25
N THR A 461 -39.72 9.53 -19.54
CA THR A 461 -41.17 9.49 -19.82
C THR A 461 -41.64 10.54 -20.82
N GLY A 462 -40.75 11.44 -21.28
CA GLY A 462 -41.08 12.51 -22.21
C GLY A 462 -41.42 13.85 -21.54
N ASP A 463 -41.38 13.92 -20.21
CA ASP A 463 -41.72 15.11 -19.45
C ASP A 463 -40.51 16.03 -19.31
N LEU A 464 -40.71 17.33 -19.57
CA LEU A 464 -39.65 18.30 -19.36
C LEU A 464 -39.47 18.57 -17.87
N HIS A 465 -38.22 18.60 -17.42
CA HIS A 465 -37.85 18.86 -16.04
C HIS A 465 -36.73 19.90 -15.95
N ASP A 466 -36.62 20.48 -14.76
CA ASP A 466 -35.62 21.50 -14.44
C ASP A 466 -34.27 20.83 -14.14
N CYS A 467 -33.18 21.49 -14.52
CA CYS A 467 -31.83 21.03 -14.23
C CYS A 467 -31.07 22.05 -13.39
N SER A 468 -30.47 21.54 -12.31
CA SER A 468 -29.53 22.26 -11.46
C SER A 468 -28.14 22.17 -12.05
N PHE A 469 -27.45 23.30 -12.15
CA PHE A 469 -26.09 23.38 -12.65
C PHE A 469 -25.13 23.69 -11.51
N PHE A 470 -24.01 22.98 -11.54
CA PHE A 470 -23.01 22.99 -10.49
C PHE A 470 -21.64 23.32 -11.05
N TYR A 471 -20.84 23.96 -10.20
CA TYR A 471 -19.40 24.06 -10.40
C TYR A 471 -18.67 23.73 -9.10
N LYS A 472 -17.42 23.28 -9.25
CA LYS A 472 -16.45 23.20 -8.17
C LYS A 472 -15.13 23.73 -8.69
N ILE A 473 -14.61 24.75 -8.02
CA ILE A 473 -13.22 25.17 -8.25
C ILE A 473 -12.34 24.10 -7.62
N LEU A 474 -11.40 23.59 -8.41
CA LEU A 474 -10.40 22.64 -7.96
C LEU A 474 -9.27 23.44 -7.33
N ASP A 475 -9.45 23.77 -6.05
CA ASP A 475 -8.39 24.24 -5.18
C ASP A 475 -7.86 23.00 -4.43
N ILE A 476 -6.96 22.24 -5.05
CA ILE A 476 -6.32 21.07 -4.41
C ILE A 476 -4.91 21.44 -3.98
#